data_AF-A0A840H798-F1
#
_entry.id   AF-A0A840H798-F1
#
_cell.length_a   1.000
_cell.length_b   1.000
_cell.length_c   1.000
_cell.angle_alpha   90.00
_cell.angle_beta   90.00
_cell.angle_gamma   90.00
#
_symmetry.space_group_name_H-M   'P 1'
#
loop_
_entity.id
_entity.type
_entity.pdbx_description
1 polymer ?
#
loop_
_entity_poly.entity_id
_entity_poly.type
_entity_poly.pdbx_seq_one_letter_code
_entity_poly.pdbx_strand_id
1 'polypeptide(L)'
;MTAPKTLLELAGADLNPPKLNEACLVLIDIQNEYCAGPLALPDAQPAIAAAARLLARARESGAAIIHVAHKGRAGGLFDREAARSSIA
;
A
#
# COMPACT_ATOMS: atom_id res chain seq x y z
N MET A 1 -12.47 -2.45 32.70
CA MET A 1 -11.06 -2.44 32.27
C MET A 1 -10.80 -1.18 31.47
N THR A 2 -9.71 -0.45 31.71
CA THR A 2 -9.28 0.68 30.88
C THR A 2 -8.57 0.18 29.63
N ALA A 3 -8.86 0.80 28.48
CA ALA A 3 -8.19 0.47 27.22
C ALA A 3 -6.70 0.86 27.29
N PRO A 4 -5.80 0.08 26.66
CA PRO A 4 -4.38 0.44 26.58
C PRO A 4 -4.21 1.73 25.77
N LYS A 5 -3.21 2.54 26.15
CA LYS A 5 -2.79 3.74 25.42
C LYS A 5 -1.56 3.48 24.58
N THR A 6 -1.48 4.08 23.40
CA THR A 6 -0.30 4.13 22.54
C THR A 6 0.77 5.07 23.12
N LEU A 7 2.02 4.94 22.66
CA LEU A 7 3.09 5.86 23.04
C LEU A 7 2.80 7.31 22.64
N LEU A 8 2.14 7.53 21.50
CA LEU A 8 1.76 8.86 21.03
C LEU A 8 0.69 9.51 21.92
N GLU A 9 -0.30 8.72 22.38
CA GLU A 9 -1.31 9.19 23.33
C GLU A 9 -0.70 9.51 24.70
N LEU A 10 0.27 8.71 25.15
CA LEU A 10 1.01 8.98 26.39
C LEU A 10 1.89 10.23 26.27
N ALA A 11 2.41 10.51 25.08
CA ALA A 11 3.20 11.70 24.78
C ALA A 11 2.35 12.95 24.49
N GLY A 12 1.02 12.83 24.40
CA GLY A 12 0.14 13.95 24.06
C GLY A 12 0.29 14.47 22.62
N ALA A 13 0.71 13.60 21.69
CA ALA A 13 0.88 13.97 20.29
C ALA A 13 -0.46 14.27 19.60
N ASP A 14 -0.42 15.12 18.56
CA ASP A 14 -1.56 15.28 17.65
C ASP A 14 -1.72 14.02 16.80
N LEU A 15 -2.90 13.41 16.86
CA LEU A 15 -3.24 12.18 16.15
C LEU A 15 -4.13 12.42 14.93
N ASN A 16 -4.43 13.69 14.62
CA ASN A 16 -5.23 14.03 13.45
C ASN A 16 -4.44 13.70 12.17
N PRO A 17 -4.95 12.82 11.29
CA PRO A 17 -4.31 12.56 10.00
C PRO A 17 -4.33 13.83 9.12
N PRO A 18 -3.28 14.06 8.30
CA PRO A 18 -3.28 15.17 7.37
C PRO A 18 -4.40 15.04 6.32
N LYS A 19 -4.78 16.16 5.71
CA LYS A 19 -5.67 16.12 4.55
C LYS A 19 -4.96 15.44 3.39
N LEU A 20 -5.72 14.72 2.56
CA LEU A 20 -5.13 13.93 1.48
C LEU A 20 -4.36 14.78 0.46
N ASN A 21 -4.81 16.00 0.16
CA ASN A 21 -4.15 16.94 -0.75
C ASN A 21 -2.88 17.60 -0.16
N GLU A 22 -2.68 17.50 1.15
CA GLU A 22 -1.48 17.96 1.87
C GLU A 22 -0.51 16.79 2.15
N ALA A 23 -0.82 15.59 1.62
CA ALA A 23 -0.09 14.36 1.84
C ALA A 23 0.40 13.74 0.51
N CYS A 24 1.23 12.71 0.64
CA CYS A 24 1.64 11.84 -0.46
C CYS A 24 1.06 10.44 -0.25
N LEU A 25 0.44 9.87 -1.28
CA LEU A 25 0.06 8.46 -1.31
C LEU A 25 1.28 7.63 -1.75
N VAL A 26 1.69 6.67 -0.93
CA VAL A 26 2.73 5.69 -1.29
C VAL A 26 2.09 4.31 -1.35
N LEU A 27 2.11 3.69 -2.53
CA LEU A 27 1.62 2.33 -2.77
C LEU A 27 2.83 1.39 -2.84
N ILE A 28 2.95 0.50 -1.86
CA ILE A 28 4.12 -0.36 -1.68
C ILE A 28 3.80 -1.77 -2.14
N ASP A 29 4.56 -2.24 -3.13
CA ASP A 29 4.63 -3.63 -3.57
C ASP A 29 3.25 -4.25 -3.86
N ILE A 30 2.33 -3.45 -4.42
CA ILE A 30 1.03 -3.93 -4.92
C ILE A 30 1.28 -4.64 -6.26
N GLN A 31 1.87 -5.84 -6.22
CA GLN A 31 2.24 -6.66 -7.38
C GLN A 31 1.45 -7.98 -7.39
N ASN A 32 1.20 -8.51 -8.58
CA ASN A 32 0.45 -9.76 -8.79
C ASN A 32 1.07 -11.00 -8.10
N GLU A 33 2.35 -10.95 -7.73
CA GLU A 33 3.06 -11.98 -6.96
C GLU A 33 2.36 -12.28 -5.63
N TYR A 34 1.67 -11.30 -5.06
CA TYR A 34 0.89 -11.46 -3.83
C TYR A 34 -0.57 -11.89 -4.07
N CYS A 35 -1.02 -11.96 -5.32
CA CYS A 35 -2.38 -12.40 -5.66
C CYS A 35 -2.48 -13.91 -5.85
N ALA A 36 -1.38 -14.56 -6.25
CA ALA A 36 -1.36 -15.99 -6.58
C ALA A 36 0.05 -16.58 -6.48
N GLY A 37 0.13 -17.91 -6.35
CA GLY A 37 1.39 -18.63 -6.25
C GLY A 37 1.93 -18.66 -4.82
N PRO A 38 3.24 -18.89 -4.62
CA PRO A 38 3.81 -19.22 -3.32
C PRO A 38 3.79 -18.06 -2.32
N LEU A 39 3.60 -16.82 -2.79
CA LEU A 39 3.53 -15.62 -1.97
C LEU A 39 2.12 -15.02 -1.86
N ALA A 40 1.08 -15.76 -2.29
CA ALA A 40 -0.29 -15.29 -2.23
C ALA A 40 -0.67 -14.87 -0.80
N LEU A 41 -1.17 -13.65 -0.65
CA LEU A 41 -1.66 -13.13 0.62
C LEU A 41 -3.16 -13.41 0.75
N PRO A 42 -3.66 -13.80 1.95
CA PRO A 42 -5.05 -14.18 2.14
C PRO A 42 -6.04 -13.06 1.77
N ASP A 43 -5.66 -11.80 2.00
CA ASP A 43 -6.51 -10.62 1.78
C ASP A 43 -5.98 -9.69 0.66
N ALA A 44 -5.25 -10.23 -0.31
CA ALA A 44 -4.69 -9.43 -1.40
C ALA A 44 -5.77 -8.67 -2.18
N GLN A 45 -6.85 -9.35 -2.58
CA GLN A 45 -7.93 -8.76 -3.37
C GLN A 45 -8.69 -7.61 -2.65
N PRO A 46 -9.17 -7.77 -1.41
CA PRO A 46 -9.81 -6.66 -0.70
C PRO A 46 -8.83 -5.50 -0.44
N ALA A 47 -7.55 -5.77 -0.20
CA ALA A 47 -6.53 -4.73 -0.05
C ALA A 47 -6.30 -3.94 -1.35
N ILE A 48 -6.19 -4.63 -2.49
CA ILE A 48 -6.07 -4.00 -3.82
C ILE A 48 -7.30 -3.14 -4.11
N ALA A 49 -8.51 -3.64 -3.83
CA ALA A 49 -9.74 -2.87 -4.04
C ALA A 49 -9.79 -1.60 -3.17
N ALA A 50 -9.29 -1.65 -1.92
CA ALA A 50 -9.18 -0.48 -1.06
C ALA A 50 -8.12 0.51 -1.57
N ALA A 51 -6.96 0.01 -2.00
CA ALA A 51 -5.89 0.80 -2.59
C ALA A 51 -6.36 1.53 -3.86
N ALA A 52 -7.12 0.86 -4.73
CA ALA A 52 -7.70 1.46 -5.93
C ALA A 52 -8.64 2.63 -5.60
N ARG A 53 -9.49 2.49 -4.57
CA ARG A 53 -10.36 3.59 -4.11
C ARG A 53 -9.56 4.77 -3.56
N LEU A 54 -8.50 4.50 -2.78
CA LEU A 54 -7.64 5.55 -2.25
C LEU A 54 -6.86 6.26 -3.37
N LEU A 55 -6.35 5.50 -4.35
CA LEU A 55 -5.66 6.02 -5.52
C LEU A 55 -6.56 6.94 -6.36
N ALA A 56 -7.82 6.57 -6.57
CA ALA A 56 -8.79 7.41 -7.26
C ALA A 56 -8.96 8.76 -6.54
N ARG A 57 -9.19 8.73 -5.22
CA ARG A 57 -9.34 9.94 -4.41
C ARG A 57 -8.08 10.81 -4.36
N ALA A 58 -6.90 10.18 -4.31
CA ALA A 58 -5.62 10.90 -4.33
C ALA A 58 -5.39 11.62 -5.67
N ARG A 59 -5.78 10.99 -6.78
CA ARG A 59 -5.75 11.61 -8.12
C ARG A 59 -6.71 12.78 -8.21
N GLU A 60 -7.94 12.63 -7.71
CA GLU A 60 -8.94 13.70 -7.66
C GLU A 60 -8.49 14.89 -6.81
N SER A 61 -7.77 14.64 -5.70
CA SER A 61 -7.32 15.70 -4.80
C SER A 61 -6.00 16.36 -5.20
N GLY A 62 -5.34 15.88 -6.27
CA GLY A 62 -4.03 16.38 -6.70
C GLY A 62 -2.87 16.00 -5.76
N ALA A 63 -3.04 14.97 -4.93
CA ALA A 63 -1.99 14.51 -4.03
C ALA A 63 -0.80 13.92 -4.81
N ALA A 64 0.41 14.00 -4.25
CA ALA A 64 1.55 13.27 -4.81
C ALA A 64 1.32 11.76 -4.69
N ILE A 65 1.66 10.98 -5.72
CA ILE A 65 1.46 9.53 -5.76
C ILE A 65 2.78 8.85 -6.12
N ILE A 66 3.24 7.93 -5.28
CA ILE A 66 4.47 7.16 -5.48
C ILE A 66 4.11 5.67 -5.48
N HIS A 67 4.53 4.96 -6.52
CA HIS A 67 4.44 3.50 -6.60
C HIS A 67 5.83 2.90 -6.36
N VAL A 68 5.93 2.02 -5.37
CA VAL A 68 7.12 1.22 -5.09
C VAL A 68 6.83 -0.21 -5.52
N ALA A 69 7.79 -0.83 -6.20
CA ALA A 69 7.66 -2.22 -6.63
C ALA A 69 9.04 -2.91 -6.60
N HIS A 70 9.04 -4.16 -6.18
CA HIS A 70 10.22 -5.01 -6.21
C HIS A 70 10.58 -5.36 -7.67
N LYS A 71 11.89 -5.31 -7.99
CA LYS A 71 12.44 -5.68 -9.30
C LYS A 71 12.71 -7.18 -9.48
N GLY A 72 12.96 -7.91 -8.39
CA GLY A 72 13.33 -9.32 -8.48
C GLY A 72 14.58 -9.60 -9.32
N ARG A 73 14.81 -10.88 -9.59
CA ARG A 73 15.82 -11.37 -10.56
C ARG A 73 15.09 -12.06 -11.70
N ALA A 74 15.69 -12.06 -12.90
CA ALA A 74 15.16 -12.79 -14.05
C ALA A 74 14.91 -14.28 -13.70
N GLY A 75 13.73 -14.79 -14.08
CA GLY A 75 13.28 -16.15 -13.80
C GLY A 75 12.86 -16.42 -12.35
N GLY A 76 12.94 -15.43 -11.46
CA GLY A 76 12.61 -15.55 -10.04
C GLY A 76 11.33 -14.85 -9.63
N LEU A 77 11.11 -14.75 -8.31
CA LEU A 77 10.05 -13.93 -7.74
C LEU A 77 10.27 -12.45 -8.11
N PHE A 78 9.18 -11.75 -8.42
CA PHE A 78 9.18 -10.34 -8.80
C PHE A 78 9.97 -10.02 -10.09
N ASP A 79 10.30 -11.01 -10.92
CA ASP A 79 10.92 -10.79 -12.23
C ASP A 79 10.10 -9.84 -13.10
N ARG A 80 10.63 -8.65 -13.44
CA ARG A 80 9.91 -7.60 -14.18
C ARG A 80 9.36 -8.03 -15.54
N GLU A 81 9.94 -9.05 -16.16
CA GLU A 81 9.47 -9.57 -17.45
C GLU A 81 8.35 -10.61 -17.29
N ALA A 82 8.08 -11.07 -16.06
CA ALA A 82 7.01 -12.00 -15.76
C ALA A 82 5.68 -11.29 -15.48
N ALA A 83 4.57 -11.88 -15.96
CA ALA A 83 3.21 -11.34 -15.78
C ALA A 83 2.81 -11.14 -14.30
N ARG A 84 3.42 -11.87 -13.37
CA ARG A 84 3.14 -11.76 -11.93
C ARG A 84 3.84 -10.56 -11.26
N SER A 85 4.74 -9.87 -11.96
CA SER A 85 5.48 -8.75 -11.39
C SER A 85 4.90 -7.38 -11.73
N SER A 86 3.85 -7.32 -12.54
CA SER A 86 3.12 -6.08 -12.82
C SER A 86 2.41 -5.58 -11.57
N ILE A 87 2.21 -4.26 -11.50
CA ILE A 87 1.39 -3.62 -10.48
C ILE A 87 -0.06 -4.09 -10.68
N ALA A 88 -0.69 -4.52 -9.58
CA ALA A 88 -2.07 -5.00 -9.54
C ALA A 88 -3.08 -3.84 -9.40
#